data_AF-A0A961JX92-F1
#
_entry.id   AF-A0A961JX92-F1
#
_cell.length_a   1.000
_cell.length_b   1.000
_cell.length_c   1.000
_cell.angle_alpha   90.00
_cell.angle_beta   90.00
_cell.angle_gamma   90.00
#
_symmetry.space_group_name_H-M   'P 1'
#
loop_
_entity.id
_entity.type
_entity.pdbx_description
1 polymer ?
#
loop_
_entity_poly.entity_id
_entity_poly.type
_entity_poly.pdbx_seq_one_letter_code
_entity_poly.pdbx_strand_id
1 'polypeptide(L)'
;GTSAEAVHTYDEASDRYSAWMKQATVEVAPGASASTTTRLFAGAKEWETIRAYERDGGVYKFIDSIDWGMFFFITKPMFWLLHHIHALIGNMGWAIIGLTVVIKFILFP
;
A
#
# COMPACT_ATOMS: atom_id res chain seq x y z
N GLY A 1 -3.41 -18.46 -4.28
CA GLY A 1 -2.36 -17.71 -5.02
C GLY A 1 -1.10 -18.52 -4.97
N THR A 2 -0.44 -18.73 -6.10
CA THR A 2 0.90 -19.35 -6.13
C THR A 2 1.83 -18.54 -5.24
N SER A 3 2.40 -19.18 -4.23
CA SER A 3 3.33 -18.56 -3.29
C SER A 3 4.59 -18.14 -4.04
N ALA A 4 4.71 -16.84 -4.30
CA ALA A 4 5.97 -16.27 -4.74
C ALA A 4 6.82 -15.98 -3.49
N GLU A 5 8.07 -16.42 -3.50
CA GLU A 5 9.01 -16.17 -2.41
C GLU A 5 9.66 -14.80 -2.64
N ALA A 6 9.53 -13.91 -1.66
CA ALA A 6 10.23 -12.63 -1.66
C ALA A 6 11.55 -12.77 -0.91
N VAL A 7 12.66 -12.44 -1.58
CA VAL A 7 14.01 -12.54 -1.03
C VAL A 7 14.63 -11.15 -0.97
N HIS A 8 15.13 -10.78 0.20
CA HIS A 8 15.87 -9.54 0.43
C HIS A 8 17.30 -9.88 0.81
N THR A 9 18.28 -9.34 0.09
CA THR A 9 19.70 -9.56 0.38
C THR A 9 20.43 -8.23 0.51
N TYR A 10 21.41 -8.20 1.41
CA TYR A 10 22.36 -7.12 1.57
C TYR A 10 23.76 -7.70 1.36
N ASP A 11 24.53 -7.06 0.49
CA ASP A 11 25.92 -7.41 0.21
C ASP A 11 26.83 -6.33 0.81
N GLU A 12 27.54 -6.67 1.88
CA GLU A 12 28.45 -5.77 2.60
C GLU A 12 29.63 -5.30 1.74
N ALA A 13 30.11 -6.14 0.82
CA ALA A 13 31.29 -5.81 0.01
C ALA A 13 30.96 -4.78 -1.07
N SER A 14 29.71 -4.73 -1.53
CA SER A 14 29.24 -3.81 -2.57
C SER A 14 28.24 -2.75 -2.07
N ASP A 15 27.96 -2.70 -0.76
CA ASP A 15 26.93 -1.85 -0.14
C ASP A 15 25.60 -1.85 -0.93
N ARG A 16 25.16 -3.06 -1.30
CA ARG A 16 24.03 -3.24 -2.22
C ARG A 16 22.86 -3.98 -1.56
N TYR A 17 21.71 -3.31 -1.52
CA TYR A 17 20.43 -3.93 -1.21
C TYR A 17 19.77 -4.44 -2.48
N SER A 18 19.31 -5.70 -2.45
CA SER A 18 18.57 -6.29 -3.56
C SER A 18 17.30 -6.96 -3.07
N ALA A 19 16.25 -6.88 -3.88
CA ALA A 19 14.97 -7.56 -3.64
C ALA A 19 14.57 -8.31 -4.91
N TRP A 20 14.28 -9.61 -4.77
CA TRP A 20 13.88 -10.46 -5.88
C TRP A 20 12.65 -11.27 -5.50
N MET A 21 11.82 -11.59 -6.49
CA MET A 21 10.65 -12.45 -6.32
C MET A 21 10.84 -13.72 -7.14
N LYS A 22 10.79 -14.88 -6.47
CA LYS A 22 10.87 -16.20 -7.11
C LYS A 22 9.47 -16.77 -7.30
N GLN A 23 9.12 -17.06 -8.55
CA GLN A 23 7.82 -17.65 -8.90
C GLN A 23 7.88 -19.18 -8.88
N ALA A 24 6.72 -19.81 -8.79
CA ALA A 24 6.61 -21.27 -8.85
C ALA A 24 7.12 -21.79 -10.22
N THR A 25 7.80 -22.93 -10.20
CA THR A 25 8.23 -23.62 -11.41
C THR A 25 7.01 -24.04 -12.23
N VAL A 26 7.04 -23.74 -13.53
CA VAL A 26 5.99 -24.13 -14.48
C VAL A 26 6.55 -25.19 -15.41
N GLU A 27 5.94 -26.38 -15.43
CA GLU A 27 6.27 -27.43 -16.39
C GLU A 27 5.54 -27.16 -17.71
N VAL A 28 6.25 -27.24 -18.83
CA VAL A 28 5.69 -27.01 -20.17
C VAL A 28 5.97 -28.23 -21.04
N ALA A 29 4.90 -28.95 -21.39
CA ALA A 29 4.97 -30.13 -22.25
C ALA A 29 5.35 -29.75 -23.70
N PRO A 30 5.87 -30.70 -24.51
CA PRO A 30 6.17 -30.45 -25.92
C PRO A 30 4.94 -29.93 -26.69
N GLY A 31 5.09 -28.81 -27.38
CA GLY A 31 4.00 -28.16 -28.13
C GLY A 31 3.03 -27.33 -27.29
N ALA A 32 3.18 -27.31 -25.95
CA ALA A 32 2.40 -26.43 -25.08
C ALA A 32 3.02 -25.03 -24.97
N SER A 33 2.26 -24.08 -24.45
CA SER A 33 2.72 -22.72 -24.11
C SER A 33 2.25 -22.36 -22.71
N ALA A 34 3.09 -21.67 -21.96
CA ALA A 34 2.75 -21.12 -20.65
C ALA A 34 2.99 -19.61 -20.62
N SER A 35 2.17 -18.89 -19.86
CA SER A 35 2.30 -17.45 -19.65
C SER A 35 2.27 -17.15 -18.16
N THR A 36 3.16 -16.25 -17.73
CA THR A 36 3.22 -15.74 -16.36
C THR A 36 3.12 -14.22 -16.40
N THR A 37 2.18 -13.66 -15.64
CA THR A 37 1.98 -12.21 -15.53
C THR A 37 2.42 -11.74 -14.15
N THR A 38 3.25 -10.69 -14.13
CA THR A 38 3.74 -10.03 -12.91
C THR A 38 3.45 -8.54 -13.01
N ARG A 39 3.23 -7.89 -11.86
CA ARG A 39 3.02 -6.44 -11.77
C ARG A 39 4.07 -5.83 -10.83
N LEU A 40 4.68 -4.71 -11.23
CA LEU A 40 5.62 -3.93 -10.43
C LEU A 40 5.03 -2.53 -10.21
N PHE A 41 4.98 -2.08 -8.95
CA PHE A 41 4.59 -0.71 -8.61
C PHE A 41 5.83 0.06 -8.14
N ALA A 42 6.10 1.20 -8.79
CA ALA A 42 7.17 2.12 -8.43
C ALA A 42 6.62 3.55 -8.49
N GLY A 43 6.41 4.16 -7.33
CA GLY A 43 5.81 5.48 -7.23
C GLY A 43 5.56 5.91 -5.79
N ALA A 44 5.00 7.11 -5.64
CA ALA A 44 4.57 7.60 -4.34
C ALA A 44 3.46 6.71 -3.77
N LYS A 45 3.51 6.48 -2.45
CA LYS A 45 2.51 5.71 -1.72
C LYS A 45 1.27 6.55 -1.43
N GLU A 46 0.65 7.06 -2.50
CA GLU A 46 -0.57 7.85 -2.40
C GLU A 46 -1.77 6.96 -2.07
N TRP A 47 -2.59 7.42 -1.13
CA TRP A 47 -3.69 6.63 -0.60
C TRP A 47 -4.71 6.24 -1.67
N GLU A 48 -5.07 7.17 -2.55
CA GLU A 48 -6.09 6.96 -3.59
C GLU A 48 -5.57 5.94 -4.61
N THR A 49 -4.31 6.10 -5.02
CA THR A 49 -3.64 5.20 -5.95
C THR A 49 -3.55 3.79 -5.35
N ILE A 50 -3.05 3.64 -4.12
CA ILE A 50 -2.93 2.34 -3.43
C ILE A 50 -4.30 1.71 -3.23
N ARG A 51 -5.29 2.48 -2.77
CA ARG A 51 -6.66 2.00 -2.55
C ARG A 51 -7.33 1.56 -3.85
N ALA A 52 -7.09 2.26 -4.96
CA ALA A 52 -7.59 1.85 -6.27
C ALA A 52 -6.98 0.52 -6.72
N TYR A 53 -5.67 0.31 -6.53
CA TYR A 53 -5.04 -0.99 -6.81
C TYR A 53 -5.54 -2.12 -5.90
N GLU A 54 -5.87 -1.84 -4.65
CA GLU A 54 -6.48 -2.83 -3.76
C GLU A 54 -7.91 -3.18 -4.20
N ARG A 55 -8.75 -2.17 -4.47
CA ARG A 55 -10.16 -2.37 -4.83
C ARG A 55 -10.35 -2.94 -6.24
N ASP A 56 -9.66 -2.37 -7.22
CA ASP A 56 -9.89 -2.62 -8.65
C ASP A 56 -8.80 -3.52 -9.24
N GLY A 57 -7.57 -3.42 -8.71
CA GLY A 57 -6.42 -4.19 -9.18
C GLY A 57 -6.31 -5.59 -8.58
N GLY A 58 -7.11 -5.92 -7.54
CA GLY A 58 -7.06 -7.21 -6.85
C GLY A 58 -5.79 -7.44 -6.03
N VAL A 59 -5.07 -6.37 -5.68
CA VAL A 59 -3.85 -6.45 -4.85
C VAL A 59 -4.27 -6.48 -3.39
N TYR A 60 -4.37 -7.68 -2.82
CA TYR A 60 -4.83 -7.88 -1.44
C TYR A 60 -3.96 -7.11 -0.42
N LYS A 61 -4.61 -6.33 0.45
CA LYS A 61 -3.98 -5.55 1.53
C LYS A 61 -2.89 -4.58 1.09
N PHE A 62 -3.02 -3.99 -0.10
CA PHE A 62 -2.02 -3.03 -0.58
C PHE A 62 -1.96 -1.76 0.28
N ILE A 63 -3.07 -1.36 0.93
CA ILE A 63 -3.13 -0.27 1.90
C ILE A 63 -2.21 -0.51 3.11
N ASP A 64 -1.92 -1.77 3.45
CA ASP A 64 -1.01 -2.13 4.55
C ASP A 64 0.48 -1.92 4.18
N SER A 65 0.79 -1.52 2.93
CA SER A 65 2.14 -1.10 2.54
C SER A 65 2.55 0.28 3.08
N ILE A 66 1.58 1.04 3.58
CA ILE A 66 1.79 2.28 4.34
C ILE A 66 2.07 1.88 5.80
N ASP A 67 3.11 2.44 6.39
CA ASP A 67 3.39 2.22 7.81
C ASP A 67 2.40 3.04 8.66
N TRP A 68 1.42 2.35 9.24
CA TRP A 68 0.40 2.92 10.11
C TRP A 68 0.82 2.99 11.59
N GLY A 69 1.98 2.40 11.92
CA GLY A 69 2.45 2.20 13.28
C GLY A 69 1.57 1.29 14.13
N MET A 70 1.86 1.25 15.42
CA MET A 70 1.15 0.42 16.41
C MET A 70 -0.34 0.79 16.55
N PHE A 71 -0.67 2.07 16.39
CA PHE A 71 -2.03 2.60 16.54
C PHE A 71 -2.80 2.60 15.22
N PHE A 72 -2.58 1.59 14.36
CA PHE A 72 -3.19 1.53 13.02
C PHE A 72 -4.72 1.63 13.05
N PHE A 73 -5.35 1.15 14.11
CA PHE A 73 -6.79 1.20 14.31
C PHE A 73 -7.32 2.62 14.56
N ILE A 74 -6.46 3.57 14.95
CA ILE A 74 -6.78 5.00 15.07
C ILE A 74 -6.30 5.76 13.82
N THR A 75 -5.07 5.51 13.38
CA THR A 75 -4.45 6.28 12.28
C THR A 75 -5.17 6.07 10.95
N LYS A 76 -5.65 4.85 10.65
CA LYS A 76 -6.44 4.59 9.44
C LYS A 76 -7.76 5.38 9.40
N PRO A 77 -8.65 5.33 10.42
CA PRO A 77 -9.85 6.17 10.45
C PRO A 77 -9.58 7.68 10.40
N MET A 78 -8.57 8.17 11.16
CA MET A 78 -8.23 9.59 11.14
C MET A 78 -7.75 10.03 9.76
N PHE A 79 -6.90 9.23 9.10
CA PHE A 79 -6.42 9.53 7.76
C PHE A 79 -7.57 9.52 6.74
N TRP A 80 -8.48 8.54 6.84
CA TRP A 80 -9.68 8.50 6.00
C TRP A 80 -10.51 9.77 6.15
N LEU A 81 -10.74 10.24 7.37
CA LEU A 81 -11.48 11.46 7.65
C LEU A 81 -10.74 12.70 7.12
N LEU A 82 -9.45 12.82 7.40
CA LEU A 82 -8.60 13.91 6.90
C LEU A 82 -8.67 14.01 5.38
N HIS A 83 -8.55 12.87 4.70
CA HIS A 83 -8.62 12.79 3.26
C HIS A 83 -9.99 13.27 2.73
N HIS A 84 -11.10 12.89 3.39
CA HIS A 84 -12.43 13.37 3.00
C HIS A 84 -12.58 14.88 3.17
N ILE A 85 -12.11 15.42 4.29
CA ILE A 85 -12.14 16.87 4.52
C ILE A 85 -11.27 17.59 3.49
N HIS A 86 -10.10 17.04 3.17
CA HIS A 86 -9.21 17.58 2.14
C HIS A 86 -9.86 17.53 0.75
N ALA A 87 -10.53 16.44 0.39
CA ALA A 87 -11.24 16.31 -0.88
C ALA A 87 -12.38 17.33 -1.03
N LEU A 88 -13.00 17.76 0.08
CA LEU A 88 -14.05 18.78 0.09
C LEU A 88 -13.49 20.20 0.00
N ILE A 89 -12.41 20.51 0.73
CA ILE A 89 -11.87 21.87 0.85
C ILE A 89 -10.79 22.18 -0.19
N GLY A 90 -10.04 21.16 -0.63
CA GLY A 90 -8.89 21.29 -1.52
C GLY A 90 -7.62 21.88 -0.88
N ASN A 91 -7.61 22.09 0.44
CA ASN A 91 -6.48 22.65 1.17
C ASN A 91 -6.12 21.81 2.40
N MET A 92 -4.87 21.35 2.44
CA MET A 92 -4.39 20.45 3.49
C MET A 92 -4.36 21.10 4.88
N GLY A 93 -3.99 22.38 4.98
CA GLY A 93 -3.97 23.09 6.26
C GLY A 93 -5.36 23.21 6.89
N TRP A 94 -6.36 23.58 6.08
CA TRP A 94 -7.75 23.62 6.52
C TRP A 94 -8.31 22.24 6.86
N ALA A 95 -7.88 21.20 6.14
CA ALA A 95 -8.28 19.83 6.45
C ALA A 95 -7.77 19.36 7.82
N ILE A 96 -6.53 19.72 8.18
CA ILE A 96 -5.97 19.42 9.50
C ILE A 96 -6.76 20.14 10.60
N ILE A 97 -7.02 21.45 10.42
CA ILE A 97 -7.83 22.22 11.39
C ILE A 97 -9.21 21.57 11.54
N GLY A 98 -9.88 21.25 10.44
CA GLY A 98 -11.18 20.58 10.44
C GLY A 98 -11.15 19.24 11.18
N LEU A 99 -10.15 18.40 10.90
CA LEU A 99 -9.96 17.13 11.62
C LEU A 99 -9.84 17.35 13.12
N THR A 100 -9.04 18.33 13.56
CA THR A 100 -8.88 18.61 15.00
C THR A 100 -10.17 19.05 15.67
N VAL A 101 -11.01 19.82 14.98
CA VAL A 101 -12.32 20.26 15.48
C VAL A 101 -13.26 19.06 15.63
N VAL A 102 -13.33 18.18 14.63
CA VAL A 102 -14.16 16.98 14.67
C VAL A 102 -13.75 16.06 15.82
N ILE A 103 -12.45 15.80 15.97
CA ILE A 103 -11.95 14.95 17.07
C ILE A 103 -12.29 15.58 18.43
N LYS A 104 -12.07 16.89 18.60
CA LYS A 104 -12.43 17.59 19.84
C LYS A 104 -13.91 17.49 20.15
N PHE A 105 -14.78 17.59 19.14
CA PHE A 105 -16.23 17.48 19.33
C PHE A 105 -16.66 16.08 19.78
N ILE A 106 -16.08 15.03 19.18
CA ILE A 106 -16.36 13.63 19.55
C ILE A 106 -15.88 13.33 20.97
N LEU A 107 -14.77 13.94 21.39
CA LEU A 107 -14.16 13.74 22.70
C LEU A 107 -14.63 14.74 23.76
N PHE A 108 -15.48 15.71 23.39
CA PHE A 108 -16.01 16.69 24.34
C PHE A 108 -17.07 16.00 25.22
N PRO A 109 -16.97 16.08 26.55
CA PRO A 109 -17.97 15.52 27.45
C PRO A 109 -19.30 16.28 27.41
#